data_AF-A0A0P9EPB6-F1
#
_entry.id   AF-A0A0P9EPB6-F1
#
_cell.length_a   1.000
_cell.length_b   1.000
_cell.length_c   1.000
_cell.angle_alpha   90.00
_cell.angle_beta   90.00
_cell.angle_gamma   90.00
#
_symmetry.space_group_name_H-M   'P 1'
#
loop_
_entity.id
_entity.type
_entity.pdbx_description
1 polymer ?
#
loop_
_entity_poly.entity_id
_entity_poly.type
_entity_poly.pdbx_seq_one_letter_code
_entity_poly.pdbx_strand_id
1 'polypeptide(L)'
;MPRPKDVHAGAIVIKTIRGRRYAYLAARAGRKVEYTYLGCLDNEDVLKKIIQFLRWKIEGKREELETLEMKLRMAEKDLERIQRLKKDIESVTKQTHAST
;
A
#
# COMPACT_ATOMS: atom_id res chain seq x y z
N MET A 1 19.18 19.16 -9.95
CA MET A 1 19.01 17.96 -9.10
C MET A 1 17.53 17.81 -8.77
N PRO A 2 16.91 16.63 -8.94
CA PRO A 2 15.50 16.42 -8.58
C PRO A 2 15.29 16.63 -7.07
N ARG A 3 14.14 17.19 -6.67
CA ARG A 3 13.86 17.50 -5.27
C ARG A 3 13.53 16.21 -4.51
N PRO A 4 13.90 16.06 -3.22
CA PRO A 4 13.68 14.83 -2.45
C PRO A 4 12.23 14.31 -2.43
N LYS A 5 11.25 15.21 -2.55
CA LYS A 5 9.80 14.92 -2.61
C LYS A 5 9.33 14.26 -3.92
N ASP A 6 10.15 14.30 -4.97
CA ASP A 6 9.81 13.74 -6.29
C ASP A 6 10.33 12.31 -6.46
N VAL A 7 11.04 11.77 -5.46
CA VAL A 7 11.64 10.43 -5.46
C VAL A 7 10.72 9.47 -4.71
N HIS A 8 9.83 8.80 -5.44
CA HIS A 8 9.11 7.66 -4.86
C HIS A 8 10.11 6.57 -4.48
N ALA A 9 10.03 6.10 -3.21
CA ALA A 9 10.92 5.09 -2.64
C ALA A 9 11.18 3.96 -3.65
N GLY A 10 12.42 3.88 -4.13
CA GLY A 10 12.76 3.11 -5.32
C GLY A 10 12.32 1.64 -5.24
N ALA A 11 11.92 1.08 -6.36
CA ALA A 11 11.62 -0.35 -6.48
C ALA A 11 12.89 -1.11 -6.88
N ILE A 12 13.13 -2.29 -6.31
CA ILE A 12 14.18 -3.17 -6.83
C ILE A 12 13.67 -3.83 -8.10
N VAL A 13 14.45 -3.73 -9.17
CA VAL A 13 14.19 -4.34 -10.47
C VAL A 13 15.32 -5.29 -10.79
N ILE A 14 14.98 -6.51 -11.21
CA ILE A 14 15.94 -7.51 -11.64
C ILE A 14 15.89 -7.57 -13.16
N LYS A 15 17.05 -7.37 -13.82
CA LYS A 15 17.19 -7.54 -15.27
C LYS A 15 18.07 -8.74 -15.57
N THR A 16 17.62 -9.59 -16.47
CA THR A 16 18.42 -10.70 -17.01
C THR A 16 19.12 -10.25 -18.27
N ILE A 17 20.46 -10.28 -18.29
CA ILE A 17 21.29 -9.90 -19.43
C ILE A 17 22.26 -11.05 -19.69
N ARG A 18 22.20 -11.64 -20.89
CA ARG A 18 23.06 -12.78 -21.28
C ARG A 18 23.06 -13.93 -20.25
N GLY A 19 21.88 -14.26 -19.73
CA GLY A 19 21.68 -15.33 -18.73
C GLY A 19 22.05 -14.98 -17.29
N ARG A 20 22.66 -13.82 -17.04
CA ARG A 20 22.98 -13.35 -15.68
C ARG A 20 21.95 -12.36 -15.18
N ARG A 21 21.65 -12.41 -13.88
CA ARG A 21 20.64 -11.54 -13.25
C ARG A 21 21.30 -10.42 -12.47
N TYR A 22 20.86 -9.20 -12.75
CA TYR A 22 21.42 -7.98 -12.17
C TYR A 22 20.32 -7.20 -11.47
N ALA A 23 20.61 -6.73 -10.27
CA ALA A 23 19.71 -5.91 -9.48
C ALA A 23 19.95 -4.42 -9.73
N TYR A 24 18.86 -3.67 -9.81
CA TYR A 24 18.85 -2.23 -9.99
C TYR A 24 17.85 -1.61 -9.01
N LEU A 25 18.17 -0.44 -8.47
CA LEU A 25 17.21 0.42 -7.81
C LEU A 25 16.59 1.35 -8.84
N ALA A 26 15.29 1.20 -9.09
CA ALA A 26 14.52 2.08 -9.95
C ALA A 26 13.93 3.21 -9.11
N ALA A 27 14.41 4.43 -9.33
CA ALA A 27 13.85 5.64 -8.73
C ALA A 27 13.10 6.43 -9.81
N ARG A 28 11.90 6.91 -9.50
CA ARG A 28 11.18 7.82 -10.40
C ARG A 28 11.57 9.25 -10.03
N ALA A 29 11.94 10.06 -11.02
CA ALA A 29 12.17 11.49 -10.91
C ALA A 29 11.25 12.21 -11.92
N GLY A 30 10.11 12.70 -11.44
CA GLY A 30 9.06 13.24 -12.31
C GLY A 30 8.52 12.18 -13.29
N ARG A 31 8.65 12.42 -14.60
CA ARG A 31 8.21 11.47 -15.65
C ARG A 31 9.27 10.41 -16.03
N LYS A 32 10.49 10.53 -15.53
CA LYS A 32 11.61 9.64 -15.89
C LYS A 32 11.83 8.60 -14.79
N VAL A 33 12.23 7.39 -15.19
CA VAL A 33 12.69 6.34 -14.28
C VAL A 33 14.19 6.18 -14.47
N GLU A 34 14.94 6.41 -13.40
CA GLU A 34 16.37 6.22 -13.34
C GLU A 34 16.67 4.88 -12.67
N TYR A 35 17.63 4.15 -13.22
CA TYR A 35 18.05 2.84 -12.71
C TYR A 35 19.48 2.93 -12.19
N THR A 36 19.65 2.72 -10.90
CA THR A 36 20.97 2.61 -10.27
C THR A 36 21.36 1.15 -10.14
N TYR A 37 22.49 0.75 -10.71
CA TYR A 37 22.99 -0.62 -10.60
C TYR A 37 23.39 -0.95 -9.16
N LEU A 38 22.92 -2.08 -8.64
CA LEU A 38 23.19 -2.55 -7.27
C LEU A 38 24.17 -3.72 -7.23
N GLY A 39 24.26 -4.52 -8.31
CA GLY A 39 25.12 -5.69 -8.35
C GLY A 39 24.53 -6.87 -9.11
N CYS A 40 25.34 -7.92 -9.29
CA CYS A 40 24.90 -9.21 -9.81
C CYS A 40 24.28 -10.04 -8.68
N LEU A 41 23.21 -10.78 -8.97
CA LEU A 41 22.56 -11.67 -7.98
C LEU A 41 23.40 -12.91 -7.65
N ASP A 42 24.42 -13.21 -8.45
CA ASP A 42 25.37 -14.29 -8.15
C ASP A 42 26.34 -13.89 -7.02
N ASN A 43 26.37 -12.62 -6.63
CA ASN A 43 27.11 -12.14 -5.46
C ASN A 43 26.23 -12.26 -4.20
N GLU A 44 26.72 -13.02 -3.21
CA GLU A 44 26.00 -13.30 -1.98
C GLU A 44 25.63 -12.03 -1.17
N ASP A 45 26.52 -11.05 -1.09
CA ASP A 45 26.29 -9.81 -0.35
C ASP A 45 25.19 -8.96 -0.99
N VAL A 46 25.18 -8.92 -2.33
CA VAL A 46 24.11 -8.25 -3.10
C VAL A 46 22.78 -8.92 -2.82
N LEU A 47 22.74 -10.26 -2.85
CA LEU A 47 21.53 -11.03 -2.59
C LEU A 47 21.02 -10.84 -1.15
N LYS A 48 21.91 -10.87 -0.15
CA LYS A 48 21.58 -10.61 1.26
C LYS A 48 20.93 -9.24 1.45
N LYS A 49 21.49 -8.19 0.84
CA LYS A 49 20.94 -6.82 0.90
C LYS A 49 19.56 -6.73 0.25
N ILE A 50 19.36 -7.40 -0.87
CA ILE A 50 18.05 -7.43 -1.56
C ILE A 50 17.02 -8.16 -0.69
N ILE A 51 17.38 -9.30 -0.11
CA ILE A 51 16.49 -10.03 0.80
C ILE A 51 16.10 -9.17 1.99
N GLN A 52 17.04 -8.46 2.61
CA GLN A 52 16.76 -7.56 3.72
C GLN A 52 15.80 -6.43 3.31
N PHE A 53 16.02 -5.81 2.15
CA PHE A 53 15.12 -4.79 1.62
C PHE A 53 13.70 -5.34 1.38
N LEU A 54 13.58 -6.54 0.79
CA LEU A 54 12.29 -7.17 0.53
C LEU A 54 11.55 -7.50 1.84
N ARG A 55 12.26 -7.99 2.87
CA ARG A 55 11.69 -8.21 4.21
C ARG A 55 11.15 -6.92 4.81
N TRP A 56 11.93 -5.83 4.75
CA TRP A 56 11.49 -4.52 5.23
C TRP A 56 10.25 -4.01 4.47
N LYS A 57 10.20 -4.18 3.15
CA LYS A 57 9.02 -3.83 2.34
C LYS A 57 7.78 -4.64 2.71
N ILE A 58 7.94 -5.94 2.96
CA ILE A 58 6.84 -6.81 3.39
C ILE A 58 6.29 -6.33 4.73
N GLU A 59 7.16 -6.00 5.67
CA GLU A 59 6.74 -5.53 7.00
C GLU A 59 5.96 -4.22 6.93
N GLY A 60 6.46 -3.22 6.20
CA GLY A 60 5.71 -1.97 6.01
C GLY A 60 4.36 -2.18 5.30
N LYS A 61 4.24 -3.20 4.44
CA LYS A 61 2.95 -3.55 3.82
C LYS A 61 1.99 -4.24 4.78
N ARG A 62 2.49 -4.98 5.77
CA ARG A 62 1.67 -5.56 6.85
C ARG A 62 1.12 -4.47 7.76
N GLU A 63 1.95 -3.51 8.17
CA GLU A 63 1.50 -2.35 8.97
C GLU A 63 0.40 -1.53 8.24
N GLU A 64 0.58 -1.32 6.93
CA GLU A 64 -0.43 -0.64 6.10
C GLU A 64 -1.73 -1.45 6.03
N LEU A 65 -1.64 -2.77 5.90
CA LEU A 65 -2.80 -3.67 5.90
C LEU A 65 -3.55 -3.62 7.22
N GLU A 66 -2.86 -3.74 8.35
CA GLU A 66 -3.47 -3.67 9.70
C GLU A 66 -4.22 -2.35 9.91
N THR A 67 -3.64 -1.24 9.43
CA THR A 67 -4.28 0.07 9.50
C THR A 67 -5.55 0.13 8.66
N LEU A 68 -5.52 -0.43 7.45
CA LEU A 68 -6.69 -0.47 6.56
C LEU A 68 -7.80 -1.37 7.12
N GLU A 69 -7.44 -2.53 7.68
CA GLU A 69 -8.38 -3.43 8.34
C GLU A 69 -9.04 -2.78 9.55
N MET A 70 -8.28 -2.01 10.35
CA MET A 70 -8.85 -1.24 11.46
C MET A 70 -9.88 -0.22 10.96
N LYS A 71 -9.55 0.53 9.90
CA LYS A 71 -10.47 1.51 9.29
C LYS A 71 -11.72 0.84 8.72
N LEU A 72 -11.57 -0.32 8.10
CA LEU A 72 -12.69 -1.11 7.58
C LEU A 72 -13.66 -1.50 8.71
N ARG A 73 -13.14 -2.07 9.80
CA ARG A 73 -13.97 -2.44 10.97
C ARG A 73 -14.73 -1.25 11.56
N MET A 74 -14.13 -0.06 11.58
CA MET A 74 -14.80 1.16 12.04
C MET A 74 -15.92 1.56 11.09
N ALA A 75 -15.66 1.57 9.78
CA ALA A 75 -16.65 1.91 8.77
C ALA A 75 -17.84 0.94 8.76
N GLU A 76 -17.60 -0.36 8.97
CA GLU A 76 -18.67 -1.37 9.09
C GLU A 76 -19.57 -1.09 10.30
N LYS A 77 -18.99 -0.78 11.47
CA LYS A 77 -19.76 -0.41 12.67
C LYS A 77 -20.58 0.86 12.47
N ASP A 78 -20.00 1.86 11.81
CA ASP A 78 -20.70 3.11 11.51
C ASP A 78 -21.87 2.87 10.55
N LEU A 79 -21.69 2.01 9.55
CA LEU A 79 -22.75 1.61 8.63
C LEU A 79 -23.92 0.94 9.37
N GLU A 80 -23.64 -0.02 10.26
CA GLU A 80 -24.66 -0.66 11.09
C GLU A 80 -25.41 0.34 11.98
N ARG A 81 -24.69 1.35 12.52
CA ARG A 81 -25.30 2.42 13.33
C ARG A 81 -26.27 3.26 12.49
N ILE A 82 -25.85 3.65 11.29
CA ILE A 82 -26.66 4.44 10.37
C ILE A 82 -27.91 3.65 9.94
N GLN A 83 -27.76 2.35 9.64
CA GLN A 83 -28.87 1.49 9.26
C GLN A 83 -29.91 1.35 10.38
N ARG A 84 -29.47 1.23 11.64
CA ARG A 84 -30.36 1.24 12.82
C ARG A 84 -31.12 2.56 12.94
N LEU A 85 -30.42 3.69 12.91
CA LEU A 85 -31.05 5.01 12.97
C LEU A 85 -32.07 5.23 11.85
N LYS A 86 -31.76 4.78 10.63
CA LYS A 86 -32.68 4.86 9.49
C LYS A 86 -33.97 4.08 9.77
N LYS A 87 -33.84 2.85 10.28
CA LYS A 87 -35.00 2.01 10.63
C LYS A 87 -35.86 2.64 11.73
N ASP A 88 -35.23 3.23 12.74
CA ASP A 88 -35.94 3.89 13.84
C ASP A 88 -36.72 5.12 13.31
N ILE A 89 -36.09 5.96 12.48
CA ILE A 89 -36.74 7.12 11.85
C ILE A 89 -37.94 6.69 10.98
N GLU A 90 -37.80 5.64 10.17
CA GLU A 90 -38.88 5.08 9.35
C GLU A 90 -40.05 4.57 10.21
N SER A 91 -39.77 4.01 11.39
CA SER A 91 -40.81 3.53 12.31
C SER A 91 -41.60 4.69 12.94
N VAL A 92 -40.91 5.77 13.36
CA VAL A 92 -41.51 6.96 13.96
C VAL A 92 -42.38 7.71 12.95
N THR A 93 -41.87 7.91 11.73
CA THR A 93 -42.63 8.59 10.66
C THR A 93 -43.90 7.84 10.28
N LYS A 94 -43.88 6.50 10.22
CA LYS A 94 -45.09 5.70 9.98
C LYS A 94 -46.14 5.82 11.08
N GLN A 95 -45.72 5.90 12.35
CA GLN A 95 -46.65 6.12 13.47
C GLN A 95 -47.27 7.52 13.47
N THR A 96 -46.52 8.52 13.02
CA THR A 96 -46.99 9.92 12.98
C THR A 96 -48.07 10.10 11.90
N HIS A 97 -47.89 9.46 10.73
CA HIS A 97 -48.88 9.49 9.65
C HIS A 97 -50.14 8.64 9.90
N ALA A 98 -50.08 7.65 10.80
CA ALA A 98 -51.26 6.86 11.19
C ALA A 98 -52.12 7.53 12.28
N SER A 99 -51.63 8.61 12.89
CA SER A 99 -52.28 9.31 14.02
C SER A 99 -52.90 10.66 13.62
N THR A 100 -52.97 10.96 12.32
CA THR A 100 -53.60 12.17 11.73
C THR A 100 -54.70 11.75 10.78
#